data_AF-A0AAJ4XSD9-F1
#
_entry.id   AF-A0AAJ4XSD9-F1
#
_cell.length_a   1.000
_cell.length_b   1.000
_cell.length_c   1.000
_cell.angle_alpha   90.00
_cell.angle_beta   90.00
_cell.angle_gamma   90.00
#
_symmetry.space_group_name_H-M   'P 1'
#
loop_
_entity.id
_entity.type
_entity.pdbx_description
1 polymer ?
#
loop_
_entity_poly.entity_id
_entity_poly.type
_entity_poly.pdbx_seq_one_letter_code
_entity_poly.pdbx_strand_id
1 'polypeptide(L)'
;MPERNNDFGKFGARGIKGHEAVARQLDALAGFVATPVTAQRGLLARLRYLARSERARAAAREAGLTVTDRTLKAWLDGRRSPSRKNLRNIESAYLQVRRRNVARYLLGRLNREGRGTRVEFHPLNQSQVTRPHHRVV
;
A
#
# COMPACT_ATOMS: atom_id res chain seq x y z
N MET A 1 -23.59 -2.45 14.57
CA MET A 1 -23.34 -1.02 14.87
C MET A 1 -21.84 -0.79 15.05
N PRO A 2 -21.10 -0.22 14.08
CA PRO A 2 -19.63 -0.21 14.08
C PRO A 2 -18.97 0.92 14.91
N GLU A 3 -19.73 1.74 15.64
CA GLU A 3 -19.23 3.01 16.19
C GLU A 3 -18.75 2.97 17.66
N ARG A 4 -18.50 1.79 18.25
CA ARG A 4 -18.13 1.70 19.69
C ARG A 4 -16.78 1.07 19.97
N ASN A 5 -15.75 1.34 19.16
CA ASN A 5 -14.38 0.89 19.48
C ASN A 5 -13.44 2.07 19.77
N ASN A 6 -13.91 3.01 20.60
CA ASN A 6 -13.13 4.18 21.02
C ASN A 6 -11.93 3.79 21.91
N ASP A 7 -12.05 2.69 22.68
CA ASP A 7 -11.00 2.20 23.58
C ASP A 7 -10.30 0.95 23.01
N PHE A 8 -9.63 1.12 21.86
CA PHE A 8 -8.89 0.02 21.22
C PHE A 8 -7.80 -0.55 22.15
N GLY A 9 -7.85 -1.84 22.47
CA GLY A 9 -6.88 -2.50 23.34
C GLY A 9 -7.26 -2.61 24.82
N LYS A 10 -8.40 -2.03 25.24
CA LYS A 10 -8.92 -2.21 26.60
C LYS A 10 -9.19 -3.69 26.88
N PHE A 11 -8.88 -4.14 28.10
CA PHE A 11 -9.00 -5.54 28.53
C PHE A 11 -8.08 -6.55 27.80
N GLY A 12 -6.96 -6.09 27.22
CA GLY A 12 -5.97 -6.98 26.60
C GLY A 12 -6.35 -7.46 25.19
N ALA A 13 -7.38 -6.86 24.59
CA ALA A 13 -7.78 -7.18 23.23
C ALA A 13 -6.69 -6.78 22.23
N ARG A 14 -6.30 -7.70 21.34
CA ARG A 14 -5.28 -7.46 20.31
C ARG A 14 -5.92 -7.30 18.95
N GLY A 15 -5.39 -6.41 18.11
CA GLY A 15 -5.89 -6.22 16.76
C GLY A 15 -5.27 -5.05 16.03
N ILE A 16 -5.91 -4.64 14.93
CA ILE A 16 -5.61 -3.40 14.19
C ILE A 16 -6.86 -2.53 14.09
N LYS A 17 -6.72 -1.22 13.91
CA LYS A 17 -7.90 -0.36 13.74
C LYS A 17 -8.62 -0.72 12.43
N GLY A 18 -9.95 -0.59 12.41
CA GLY A 18 -10.76 -0.95 11.23
C GLY A 18 -10.31 -0.22 9.95
N HIS A 19 -9.99 1.07 10.03
CA HIS A 19 -9.48 1.83 8.89
C HIS A 19 -8.09 1.38 8.41
N GLU A 20 -7.24 0.87 9.30
CA GLU A 20 -5.94 0.29 8.93
C GLU A 20 -6.13 -1.04 8.21
N ALA A 21 -7.08 -1.87 8.67
CA ALA A 21 -7.45 -3.11 8.00
C ALA A 21 -7.97 -2.85 6.59
N VAL A 22 -8.85 -1.86 6.44
CA VAL A 22 -9.34 -1.39 5.13
C VAL A 22 -8.19 -0.90 4.25
N ALA A 23 -7.28 -0.06 4.77
CA ALA A 23 -6.14 0.44 4.01
C ALA A 23 -5.23 -0.69 3.51
N ARG A 24 -4.93 -1.70 4.35
CA ARG A 24 -4.14 -2.88 3.95
C ARG A 24 -4.81 -3.69 2.84
N GLN A 25 -6.13 -3.85 2.90
CA GLN A 25 -6.85 -4.57 1.86
C GLN A 25 -6.90 -3.78 0.54
N LEU A 26 -7.10 -2.46 0.61
CA LEU A 26 -7.04 -1.60 -0.57
C LEU A 26 -5.65 -1.62 -1.20
N ASP A 27 -4.60 -1.67 -0.38
CA ASP A 27 -3.23 -1.87 -0.84
C ASP A 27 -3.06 -3.22 -1.53
N ALA A 28 -3.51 -4.33 -0.93
CA ALA A 28 -3.45 -5.65 -1.56
C ALA A 28 -4.16 -5.68 -2.93
N LEU A 29 -5.31 -5.02 -3.02
CA LEU A 29 -6.09 -4.89 -4.25
C LEU A 29 -5.45 -3.97 -5.30
N ALA A 30 -4.55 -3.07 -4.91
CA ALA A 30 -3.86 -2.18 -5.83
C ALA A 30 -2.90 -2.92 -6.78
N GLY A 31 -2.65 -4.21 -6.55
CA GLY A 31 -1.83 -5.09 -7.39
C GLY A 31 -0.41 -4.57 -7.48
N PHE A 32 0.41 -4.90 -6.50
CA PHE A 32 1.83 -4.53 -6.50
C PHE A 32 2.66 -5.49 -7.35
N VAL A 33 3.83 -5.03 -7.78
CA VAL A 33 4.86 -5.95 -8.28
C VAL A 33 5.28 -6.88 -7.14
N ALA A 34 4.87 -8.15 -7.24
CA ALA A 34 5.11 -9.17 -6.21
C ALA A 34 6.61 -9.44 -5.99
N THR A 35 7.42 -9.36 -7.05
CA THR A 35 8.87 -9.49 -6.95
C THR A 35 9.45 -8.32 -6.14
N PRO A 36 10.31 -8.57 -5.13
CA PRO A 36 10.85 -7.52 -4.28
C PRO A 36 11.76 -6.55 -5.06
N VAL A 37 11.87 -5.31 -4.61
CA VAL A 37 12.72 -4.27 -5.23
C VAL A 37 14.22 -4.63 -5.22
N THR A 38 14.63 -5.55 -4.35
CA THR A 38 16.01 -6.06 -4.28
C THR A 38 16.34 -7.03 -5.41
N ALA A 39 15.34 -7.66 -6.02
CA ALA A 39 15.52 -8.48 -7.21
C ALA A 39 15.47 -7.60 -8.48
N GLN A 40 16.36 -7.88 -9.44
CA GLN A 40 16.50 -7.07 -10.66
C GLN A 40 15.17 -6.90 -11.42
N ARG A 41 14.38 -7.97 -11.56
CA ARG A 41 13.04 -7.92 -12.17
C ARG A 41 12.10 -6.98 -11.42
N GLY A 42 12.10 -7.03 -10.09
CA GLY A 42 11.26 -6.20 -9.25
C GLY A 42 11.66 -4.73 -9.27
N LEU A 43 12.97 -4.44 -9.30
CA LEU A 43 13.51 -3.11 -9.50
C LEU A 43 13.09 -2.53 -10.86
N LEU A 44 13.37 -3.25 -11.95
CA LEU A 44 13.08 -2.76 -13.30
C LEU A 44 11.59 -2.51 -13.52
N ALA A 45 10.71 -3.36 -13.00
CA ALA A 45 9.27 -3.16 -13.11
C ALA A 45 8.82 -1.84 -12.46
N ARG A 46 9.36 -1.50 -11.29
CA ARG A 46 9.07 -0.25 -10.58
C ARG A 46 9.64 0.97 -11.30
N LEU A 47 10.89 0.88 -11.75
CA LEU A 47 11.52 1.96 -12.51
C LEU A 47 10.78 2.22 -13.83
N ARG A 48 10.39 1.18 -14.57
CA ARG A 48 9.59 1.31 -15.80
C ARG A 48 8.23 1.93 -15.50
N TYR A 49 7.58 1.57 -14.40
CA TYR A 49 6.31 2.17 -14.00
C TYR A 49 6.44 3.68 -13.72
N LEU A 50 7.46 4.05 -12.95
CA LEU A 50 7.74 5.45 -12.56
C LEU A 50 8.26 6.30 -13.73
N ALA A 51 8.91 5.69 -14.72
CA ALA A 51 9.56 6.39 -15.83
C ALA A 51 8.82 6.26 -17.17
N ARG A 52 7.60 5.69 -17.21
CA ARG A 52 6.88 5.38 -18.46
C ARG A 52 6.48 6.60 -19.31
N SER A 53 6.30 7.76 -18.68
CA SER A 53 5.88 8.99 -19.34
C SER A 53 6.32 10.20 -18.52
N GLU A 54 6.31 11.40 -19.12
CA GLU A 54 6.63 12.65 -18.42
C GLU A 54 5.75 12.86 -17.18
N ARG A 55 4.44 12.61 -17.31
CA ARG A 55 3.50 12.66 -16.17
C ARG A 55 3.87 11.68 -15.06
N ALA A 56 4.33 10.48 -15.40
CA ALA A 56 4.76 9.50 -14.40
C ALA A 56 6.04 9.94 -13.69
N ARG A 57 6.99 10.54 -14.43
CA ARG A 57 8.23 11.10 -13.87
C ARG A 57 7.92 12.27 -12.95
N ALA A 58 7.03 13.17 -13.34
CA ALA A 58 6.57 14.28 -12.49
C ALA A 58 5.95 13.74 -11.19
N ALA A 59 5.03 12.79 -11.27
CA ALA A 59 4.44 12.15 -10.10
C ALA A 59 5.47 11.42 -9.22
N ALA A 60 6.49 10.81 -9.82
CA ALA A 60 7.58 10.17 -9.08
C ALA A 60 8.43 11.20 -8.31
N ARG A 61 8.72 12.35 -8.93
CA ARG A 61 9.44 13.47 -8.29
C ARG A 61 8.61 14.07 -7.14
N GLU A 62 7.31 14.28 -7.35
CA GLU A 62 6.36 14.68 -6.29
C GLU A 62 6.36 13.70 -5.12
N ALA A 63 6.47 12.39 -5.41
CA ALA A 63 6.57 11.33 -4.40
C ALA A 63 7.97 11.17 -3.77
N GLY A 64 8.91 12.08 -4.06
CA GLY A 64 10.23 12.13 -3.44
C GLY A 64 11.35 11.37 -4.18
N LEU A 65 11.13 10.89 -5.40
CA LEU A 65 12.20 10.34 -6.24
C LEU A 65 12.99 11.48 -6.90
N THR A 66 14.01 11.98 -6.19
CA THR A 66 14.79 13.17 -6.58
C THR A 66 16.05 12.89 -7.39
N VAL A 67 16.24 11.66 -7.88
CA VAL A 67 17.44 11.32 -8.66
C VAL A 67 17.40 11.93 -10.06
N THR A 68 18.58 12.21 -10.61
CA THR A 68 18.69 12.75 -11.97
C THR A 68 18.19 11.75 -13.01
N ASP A 69 17.68 12.27 -14.13
CA ASP A 69 17.23 11.43 -15.26
C ASP A 69 18.37 10.55 -15.81
N ARG A 70 19.62 11.03 -15.76
CA ARG A 70 20.82 10.24 -16.10
C ARG A 70 21.00 9.04 -15.17
N THR A 71 20.82 9.23 -13.86
CA THR A 71 20.90 8.14 -12.87
C THR A 71 19.77 7.13 -13.08
N LEU A 72 18.55 7.63 -13.30
CA LEU A 72 17.38 6.80 -13.59
C LEU A 72 17.59 5.95 -14.84
N LYS A 73 18.12 6.54 -15.91
CA LYS A 73 18.47 5.84 -17.16
C LYS A 73 19.53 4.76 -16.90
N ALA A 74 20.59 5.08 -16.16
CA ALA A 74 21.64 4.10 -15.83
C ALA A 74 21.11 2.89 -15.04
N TRP A 75 20.11 3.07 -14.18
CA TRP A 75 19.45 1.96 -13.47
C TRP A 75 18.52 1.17 -14.38
N LEU A 76 17.77 1.83 -15.27
CA LEU A 76 16.92 1.17 -16.26
C LEU A 76 17.72 0.32 -17.24
N ASP A 77 18.90 0.81 -17.64
CA ASP A 77 19.82 0.11 -18.53
C ASP A 77 20.62 -1.00 -17.81
N GLY A 78 20.48 -1.14 -16.48
CA GLY A 78 21.23 -2.11 -15.69
C GLY A 78 22.73 -1.80 -15.53
N ARG A 79 23.19 -0.62 -15.98
CA ARG A 79 24.60 -0.20 -15.90
C ARG A 79 25.06 0.12 -14.47
N ARG A 80 24.12 0.41 -13.57
CA ARG A 80 24.38 0.70 -12.15
C ARG A 80 23.29 0.11 -11.28
N SER A 81 23.65 -0.27 -10.05
CA SER A 81 22.69 -0.70 -9.04
C SER A 81 22.38 0.44 -8.06
N PRO A 82 21.11 0.64 -7.65
CA PRO A 82 20.77 1.62 -6.62
C PRO A 82 21.31 1.19 -5.25
N SER A 83 21.70 2.17 -4.41
CA SER A 83 22.03 1.91 -3.01
C SER A 83 20.78 1.47 -2.21
N ARG A 84 20.96 0.91 -1.01
CA ARG A 84 19.83 0.54 -0.12
C ARG A 84 18.89 1.72 0.16
N LYS A 85 19.43 2.94 0.32
CA LYS A 85 18.64 4.17 0.48
C LYS A 85 17.79 4.42 -0.76
N ASN A 86 18.39 4.31 -1.94
CA ASN A 86 17.67 4.52 -3.19
C ASN A 86 16.63 3.43 -3.48
N LEU A 87 16.90 2.18 -3.12
CA LEU A 87 15.89 1.10 -3.22
C LEU A 87 14.65 1.41 -2.37
N ARG A 88 14.84 1.89 -1.13
CA ARG A 88 13.73 2.34 -0.29
C ARG A 88 12.98 3.53 -0.91
N ASN A 89 13.69 4.52 -1.44
CA ASN A 89 13.07 5.67 -2.09
C ASN A 89 12.27 5.26 -3.33
N ILE A 90 12.79 4.33 -4.14
CA ILE A 90 12.09 3.77 -5.31
C ILE A 90 10.82 3.03 -4.87
N GLU A 91 10.89 2.21 -3.83
CA GLU A 91 9.73 1.49 -3.29
C GLU A 91 8.66 2.48 -2.81
N SER A 92 9.05 3.45 -1.98
CA SER A 92 8.14 4.46 -1.44
C SER A 92 7.48 5.28 -2.54
N ALA A 93 8.24 5.76 -3.53
CA ALA A 93 7.70 6.51 -4.65
C ALA A 93 6.75 5.65 -5.50
N TYR A 94 7.11 4.39 -5.78
CA TYR A 94 6.25 3.45 -6.49
C TYR A 94 4.91 3.26 -5.78
N LEU A 95 4.92 2.98 -4.47
CA LEU A 95 3.70 2.76 -3.69
C LEU A 95 2.80 4.01 -3.69
N GLN A 96 3.37 5.19 -3.49
CA GLN A 96 2.61 6.45 -3.50
C GLN A 96 1.96 6.73 -4.86
N VAL A 97 2.73 6.67 -5.94
CA VAL A 97 2.21 6.93 -7.29
C VAL A 97 1.16 5.89 -7.68
N ARG A 98 1.39 4.61 -7.35
CA ARG A 98 0.43 3.54 -7.62
C ARG A 98 -0.87 3.75 -6.86
N ARG A 99 -0.82 4.02 -5.55
CA ARG A 99 -2.00 4.33 -4.71
C ARG A 99 -2.81 5.47 -5.30
N ARG A 100 -2.16 6.59 -5.66
CA ARG A 100 -2.81 7.74 -6.31
C ARG A 100 -3.53 7.34 -7.60
N ASN A 101 -2.90 6.51 -8.44
CA ASN A 101 -3.47 6.11 -9.72
C ASN A 101 -4.65 5.14 -9.59
N VAL A 102 -4.63 4.24 -8.60
CA VAL A 102 -5.72 3.27 -8.41
C VAL A 102 -6.86 3.81 -7.54
N ALA A 103 -6.63 4.87 -6.75
CA ALA A 103 -7.59 5.38 -5.77
C ALA A 103 -8.98 5.66 -6.39
N ARG A 104 -9.03 6.32 -7.56
CA ARG A 104 -10.30 6.61 -8.25
C ARG A 104 -11.05 5.34 -8.64
N TYR A 105 -10.33 4.33 -9.12
CA TYR A 105 -10.92 3.04 -9.50
C TYR A 105 -11.42 2.28 -8.26
N LEU A 106 -10.61 2.23 -7.20
CA LEU A 106 -10.98 1.57 -5.95
C LEU A 106 -12.21 2.25 -5.32
N LEU A 107 -12.27 3.58 -5.32
CA LEU A 107 -13.42 4.34 -4.82
C LEU A 107 -14.70 3.99 -5.60
N GLY A 108 -14.63 3.97 -6.94
CA GLY A 108 -15.78 3.56 -7.76
C GLY A 108 -16.24 2.12 -7.49
N ARG A 109 -15.30 1.23 -7.15
CA ARG A 109 -15.61 -0.15 -6.77
C ARG A 109 -16.28 -0.26 -5.41
N LEU A 110 -15.89 0.59 -4.46
CA LEU A 110 -16.50 0.66 -3.12
C LEU A 110 -17.92 1.24 -3.17
N ASN A 111 -18.14 2.27 -4.00
CA ASN A 111 -19.42 2.99 -4.09
C ASN A 111 -20.44 2.31 -5.01
N ARG A 112 -20.29 1.01 -5.30
CA ARG A 112 -21.14 0.30 -6.28
C ARG A 112 -22.42 -0.30 -5.67
N GLU A 113 -22.96 0.33 -4.63
CA GLU A 113 -24.25 -0.05 -4.01
C GLU A 113 -24.35 -1.55 -3.66
N GLY A 114 -23.30 -2.12 -3.07
CA GLY A 114 -23.27 -3.54 -2.68
C GLY A 114 -22.95 -4.53 -3.82
N ARG A 115 -22.71 -4.05 -5.05
CA ARG A 115 -22.28 -4.90 -6.18
C ARG A 115 -20.76 -5.06 -6.18
N GLY A 116 -20.26 -6.16 -5.61
CA GLY A 116 -18.83 -6.50 -5.62
C GLY A 116 -18.46 -7.61 -4.64
N THR A 117 -17.15 -7.80 -4.42
CA THR A 117 -16.64 -8.73 -3.40
C THR A 117 -16.88 -8.15 -2.01
N ARG A 118 -17.72 -8.81 -1.20
CA ARG A 118 -17.87 -8.50 0.22
C ARG A 118 -16.55 -8.77 0.94
N VAL A 119 -16.05 -7.77 1.66
CA VAL A 119 -14.88 -7.92 2.53
C VAL A 119 -15.33 -7.65 3.96
N GLU A 120 -15.23 -8.66 4.80
CA GLU A 120 -15.48 -8.53 6.22
C GLU A 120 -14.17 -8.32 6.96
N PHE A 121 -14.12 -7.26 7.76
CA PHE A 121 -12.99 -7.02 8.63
C PHE A 121 -13.35 -7.51 10.02
N HIS A 122 -12.55 -8.43 10.55
CA HIS A 122 -12.57 -8.81 11.95
C HIS A 122 -11.34 -8.22 12.64
N PRO A 123 -11.34 -6.89 12.91
CA PRO A 123 -10.15 -6.18 13.39
C PRO A 123 -9.72 -6.57 14.81
N LEU A 124 -10.50 -7.38 15.52
CA LEU A 124 -10.36 -7.65 16.95
C LEU A 124 -10.29 -9.16 17.23
N ASN A 125 -9.21 -9.61 17.86
CA ASN A 125 -9.11 -10.94 18.43
C ASN A 125 -9.39 -10.86 19.94
N GLN A 126 -10.53 -11.38 20.36
CA GLN A 126 -10.97 -11.36 21.76
C GLN A 126 -10.62 -12.66 22.53
N SER A 127 -9.89 -13.61 21.94
CA SER A 127 -9.59 -14.90 22.59
C SER A 127 -8.89 -14.82 23.97
N GLN A 128 -8.30 -13.68 24.31
CA GLN A 128 -7.61 -13.42 25.57
C GLN A 128 -8.43 -12.56 26.55
N VAL A 129 -9.62 -12.13 26.13
CA VAL A 129 -10.52 -11.30 26.94
C VAL A 129 -11.36 -12.24 27.81
N THR A 130 -11.58 -11.88 29.08
CA THR A 130 -12.45 -12.66 29.94
C THR A 130 -13.90 -12.60 29.43
N ARG A 131 -14.62 -13.73 29.51
CA ARG A 131 -16.00 -13.87 28.99
C ARG A 131 -16.96 -12.71 29.30
N PRO A 132 -16.96 -12.09 30.50
CA PRO A 132 -17.85 -10.95 30.80
C PRO A 132 -17.59 -9.70 29.96
N HIS A 133 -16.41 -9.58 29.36
CA HIS A 133 -15.98 -8.45 28.54
C HIS A 133 -15.95 -8.75 27.04
N HIS A 134 -16.33 -9.96 26.62
CA HIS A 134 -16.52 -10.28 25.21
C HIS A 134 -17.65 -9.45 24.61
N ARG A 135 -17.38 -8.83 23.47
CA ARG A 135 -18.41 -8.22 22.63
C ARG A 135 -18.77 -9.13 21.47
N VAL A 136 -20.06 -9.25 21.21
CA VAL A 136 -20.59 -9.84 19.96
C VAL A 136 -20.22 -8.90 18.82
N VAL A 137 -19.45 -9.41 17.85
CA VAL A 137 -19.00 -8.68 16.65
C VAL A 137 -20.00 -8.88 15.52
#